data_AF-A0A815WJ76-F1
#
_entry.id   AF-A0A815WJ76-F1
#
_cell.length_a   1.000
_cell.length_b   1.000
_cell.length_c   1.000
_cell.angle_alpha   90.00
_cell.angle_beta   90.00
_cell.angle_gamma   90.00
#
_symmetry.space_group_name_H-M   'P 1'
#
loop_
_entity.id
_entity.type
_entity.pdbx_description
1 polymer ?
#
loop_
_entity_poly.entity_id
_entity_poly.type
_entity_poly.pdbx_seq_one_letter_code
_entity_poly.pdbx_strand_id
1 'polypeptide(L)'
;MMLSINDNQFYIQIQSIIIHLLSTIFVTLIISIGLVTSTQISGYHLQNVYFLVNKNSCTCDCWDGFFRGKHSRGGYKIFYFNYEQQIIIILCLIIFYIELLRQYIIKIIFNKQFILLLLIPAIYSNFYGIWSIINYINDGDYYRMLKSQIYFSLTELIVTYIFYQCLIIKNKKHISIWFIYILGIISFLHVIIAFGELNSDEIGRNFALILSDLINLFWIIIIFIKNSRLRPNKQTICISLCITLCLWLFYHIVCQFRE
;
A
#
# COMPACT_ATOMS: atom_id res chain seq x y z
N MET A 1 27.12 30.09 -34.91
CA MET A 1 25.97 29.14 -34.86
C MET A 1 26.26 28.03 -33.85
N MET A 2 26.45 28.37 -32.56
CA MET A 2 26.75 27.39 -31.50
C MET A 2 26.13 27.75 -30.12
N LEU A 3 25.38 28.85 -30.01
CA LEU A 3 24.81 29.33 -28.74
C LEU A 3 23.33 28.97 -28.53
N SER A 4 22.59 28.52 -29.56
CA SER A 4 21.15 28.26 -29.45
C SER A 4 20.78 26.89 -28.87
N ILE A 5 21.75 26.00 -28.63
CA ILE A 5 21.50 24.65 -28.09
C ILE A 5 21.48 24.66 -26.55
N ASN A 6 22.20 25.59 -25.91
CA ASN A 6 22.30 25.67 -24.45
C ASN A 6 21.02 26.18 -23.77
N ASP A 7 20.32 27.14 -24.38
CA ASP A 7 19.14 27.77 -23.78
C ASP A 7 17.97 26.79 -23.65
N ASN A 8 17.76 25.93 -24.65
CA ASN A 8 16.73 24.91 -24.61
C ASN A 8 17.02 23.83 -23.56
N GLN A 9 18.28 23.42 -23.41
CA GLN A 9 18.66 22.42 -22.41
C GLN A 9 18.51 22.97 -20.99
N PHE A 10 18.89 24.24 -20.78
CA PHE A 10 18.71 24.94 -19.52
C PHE A 10 17.23 25.08 -19.16
N TYR A 11 16.38 25.44 -20.13
CA TYR A 11 14.93 25.51 -19.93
C TYR A 11 14.32 24.16 -19.52
N ILE A 12 14.70 23.07 -20.20
CA ILE A 12 14.23 21.72 -19.87
C ILE A 12 14.67 21.31 -18.46
N GLN A 13 15.90 21.64 -18.06
CA GLN A 13 16.39 21.37 -16.71
C GLN A 13 15.61 22.16 -15.65
N ILE A 14 15.38 23.46 -15.86
CA ILE A 14 14.57 24.29 -14.96
C ILE A 14 13.16 23.72 -14.83
N GLN A 15 12.52 23.38 -15.96
CA GLN A 15 11.18 22.80 -15.95
C GLN A 15 11.13 21.49 -15.17
N SER A 16 12.13 20.61 -15.34
CA SER A 16 12.24 19.36 -14.58
C SER A 16 12.39 19.61 -13.07
N ILE A 17 13.20 20.59 -12.68
CA ILE A 17 13.40 20.97 -11.27
C ILE A 17 12.09 21.51 -10.68
N ILE A 18 11.38 22.39 -11.40
CA ILE A 18 10.11 22.94 -10.96
C ILE A 18 9.06 21.84 -10.79
N ILE A 19 8.93 20.93 -11.76
CA ILE A 19 7.99 19.79 -11.66
C ILE A 19 8.33 18.93 -10.46
N HIS A 20 9.62 18.64 -10.23
CA HIS A 20 10.05 17.88 -9.06
C HIS A 20 9.64 18.58 -7.76
N LEU A 21 9.98 19.86 -7.58
CA LEU A 21 9.63 20.64 -6.39
C LEU A 21 8.12 20.70 -6.14
N LEU A 22 7.33 21.02 -7.17
CA LEU A 22 5.87 21.08 -7.05
C LEU A 22 5.27 19.72 -6.69
N SER A 23 5.76 18.65 -7.33
CA SER A 23 5.29 17.29 -7.01
C SER A 23 5.62 16.90 -5.56
N THR A 24 6.79 17.28 -5.06
CA THR A 24 7.20 17.00 -3.68
C THR A 24 6.34 17.79 -2.68
N ILE A 25 6.13 19.09 -2.90
CA ILE A 25 5.25 19.92 -2.06
C ILE A 25 3.85 19.30 -1.99
N PHE A 26 3.29 18.92 -3.14
CA PHE A 26 1.95 18.36 -3.19
C PHE A 26 1.84 17.00 -2.48
N VAL A 27 2.83 16.12 -2.62
CA VAL A 27 2.89 14.85 -1.87
C VAL A 27 2.99 15.09 -0.37
N THR A 28 3.86 16.01 0.07
CA THR A 28 4.01 16.33 1.49
C THR A 28 2.71 16.88 2.08
N LEU A 29 1.98 17.68 1.31
CA LEU A 29 0.67 18.20 1.71
C LEU A 29 -0.37 17.08 1.83
N ILE A 30 -0.46 16.17 0.86
CA ILE A 30 -1.37 15.01 0.91
C ILE A 30 -1.09 14.15 2.15
N ILE A 31 0.18 13.82 2.39
CA ILE A 31 0.57 12.99 3.54
C ILE A 31 0.26 13.72 4.84
N SER A 32 0.57 15.01 4.94
CA SER A 32 0.28 15.82 6.13
C SER A 32 -1.22 15.86 6.43
N ILE A 33 -2.06 16.09 5.41
CA ILE A 33 -3.52 16.06 5.55
C ILE A 33 -4.00 14.66 5.92
N GLY A 34 -3.47 13.61 5.30
CA GLY A 34 -3.84 12.22 5.61
C GLY A 34 -3.51 11.84 7.06
N LEU A 35 -2.34 12.23 7.55
CA LEU A 35 -1.94 12.02 8.95
C LEU A 35 -2.82 12.81 9.92
N VAL A 36 -3.11 14.09 9.64
CA VAL A 36 -3.98 14.92 10.48
C VAL A 36 -5.41 14.39 10.50
N THR A 37 -5.97 14.03 9.34
CA THR A 37 -7.34 13.51 9.27
C THR A 37 -7.45 12.13 9.92
N SER A 38 -6.51 11.22 9.66
CA SER A 38 -6.48 9.90 10.31
C SER A 38 -6.42 10.04 11.82
N THR A 39 -5.54 10.91 12.35
CA THR A 39 -5.41 11.09 13.81
C THR A 39 -6.66 11.71 14.43
N GLN A 40 -7.33 12.64 13.76
CA GLN A 40 -8.58 13.23 14.25
C GLN A 40 -9.75 12.25 14.22
N ILE A 41 -9.83 11.39 13.21
CA ILE A 41 -10.94 10.45 13.01
C ILE A 41 -10.77 9.19 13.85
N SER A 42 -9.58 8.59 13.87
CA SER A 42 -9.33 7.31 14.56
C SER A 42 -8.83 7.46 16.00
N GLY A 43 -8.51 8.68 16.42
CA GLY A 43 -7.72 8.90 17.63
C GLY A 43 -8.50 8.97 18.95
N TYR A 44 -9.73 9.46 19.02
CA TYR A 44 -10.24 10.04 20.27
C TYR A 44 -10.95 9.09 21.26
N HIS A 45 -10.27 8.64 22.34
CA HIS A 45 -10.92 8.08 23.54
C HIS A 45 -10.38 8.67 24.86
N LEU A 46 -11.22 9.48 25.54
CA LEU A 46 -10.89 10.27 26.75
C LEU A 46 -10.42 9.44 27.97
N GLN A 47 -10.87 8.19 28.09
CA GLN A 47 -10.69 7.37 29.30
C GLN A 47 -9.25 6.88 29.53
N ASN A 48 -8.40 6.93 28.50
CA ASN A 48 -7.09 6.28 28.50
C ASN A 48 -5.92 7.11 29.08
N VAL A 49 -6.18 8.29 29.66
CA VAL A 49 -5.15 9.25 30.13
C VAL A 49 -4.64 8.95 31.56
N TYR A 50 -5.33 8.13 32.36
CA TYR A 50 -5.25 8.22 33.82
C TYR A 50 -4.26 7.27 34.56
N PHE A 51 -3.51 6.36 33.91
CA PHE A 51 -2.84 5.23 34.62
C PHE A 51 -1.30 5.09 34.48
N LEU A 52 -0.48 5.59 35.42
CA LEU A 52 1.00 5.42 35.41
C LEU A 52 1.49 3.96 35.21
N VAL A 53 2.50 3.72 34.34
CA VAL A 53 2.98 2.38 33.96
C VAL A 53 4.47 2.17 34.26
N ASN A 54 4.80 0.97 34.74
CA ASN A 54 6.15 0.51 35.04
C ASN A 54 6.65 -0.48 33.99
N LYS A 55 7.78 -0.18 33.33
CA LYS A 55 8.36 -0.90 32.20
C LYS A 55 8.63 -2.39 32.47
N ASN A 56 8.95 -2.73 33.72
CA ASN A 56 9.39 -4.07 34.10
C ASN A 56 8.24 -4.97 34.57
N SER A 57 7.05 -4.40 34.76
CA SER A 57 5.84 -5.12 35.20
C SER A 57 4.69 -4.97 34.21
N CYS A 58 4.98 -4.45 33.02
CA CYS A 58 3.96 -4.05 32.06
C CYS A 58 3.58 -5.22 31.14
N THR A 59 2.29 -5.54 31.10
CA THR A 59 1.66 -6.45 30.13
C THR A 59 1.38 -5.71 28.79
N CYS A 60 1.02 -6.43 27.73
CA CYS A 60 0.85 -5.86 26.38
C CYS A 60 -0.08 -4.62 26.34
N ASP A 61 -1.13 -4.58 27.16
CA ASP A 61 -2.11 -3.48 27.21
C ASP A 61 -1.56 -2.14 27.71
N CYS A 62 -0.48 -2.15 28.48
CA CYS A 62 0.15 -0.93 29.00
C CYS A 62 1.32 -0.47 28.13
N TRP A 63 1.95 -1.37 27.36
CA TRP A 63 3.03 -1.00 26.45
C TRP A 63 2.49 -0.11 25.34
N ASP A 64 1.36 -0.52 24.76
CA ASP A 64 0.81 0.11 23.56
C ASP A 64 0.26 1.53 23.79
N GLY A 65 0.03 1.91 25.05
CA GLY A 65 -0.59 3.20 25.37
C GLY A 65 0.01 4.04 26.49
N PHE A 66 1.08 3.61 27.16
CA PHE A 66 1.65 4.38 28.28
C PHE A 66 3.15 4.65 28.18
N PHE A 67 3.92 3.75 27.55
CA PHE A 67 5.33 4.02 27.25
C PHE A 67 5.53 5.05 26.14
N ARG A 68 4.44 5.41 25.43
CA ARG A 68 4.42 6.42 24.37
C ARG A 68 4.07 7.85 24.86
N GLY A 69 4.09 8.10 26.18
CA GLY A 69 3.91 9.42 26.80
C GLY A 69 2.52 9.64 27.44
N LYS A 70 2.42 10.66 28.33
CA LYS A 70 1.19 11.10 29.03
C LYS A 70 0.22 11.86 28.09
N HIS A 71 -0.07 11.31 26.93
CA HIS A 71 -1.09 11.86 26.05
C HIS A 71 -2.24 10.87 25.93
N SER A 72 -3.46 11.39 25.96
CA SER A 72 -4.68 10.65 25.68
C SER A 72 -4.45 9.75 24.48
N ARG A 73 -4.81 8.47 24.58
CA ARG A 73 -4.99 7.57 23.43
C ARG A 73 -6.13 8.15 22.57
N GLY A 74 -5.78 9.21 21.84
CA GLY A 74 -6.59 10.42 21.71
C GLY A 74 -6.02 11.49 20.78
N GLY A 75 -4.78 11.30 20.33
CA GLY A 75 -3.92 12.28 19.68
C GLY A 75 -2.61 11.61 19.27
N TYR A 76 -1.77 12.33 18.53
CA TYR A 76 -0.52 11.87 17.90
C TYR A 76 0.14 10.64 18.56
N LYS A 77 0.20 9.51 17.83
CA LYS A 77 1.10 8.40 18.18
C LYS A 77 2.53 8.94 18.05
N ILE A 78 3.23 9.12 19.18
CA ILE A 78 4.63 9.56 19.15
C ILE A 78 5.44 8.44 18.50
N PHE A 79 6.00 8.75 17.34
CA PHE A 79 6.93 7.89 16.65
C PHE A 79 8.33 8.14 17.20
N TYR A 80 8.93 7.15 17.85
CA TYR A 80 10.26 7.28 18.41
C TYR A 80 11.27 6.92 17.33
N PHE A 81 11.98 7.93 16.83
CA PHE A 81 13.20 7.69 16.06
C PHE A 81 14.31 7.27 17.03
N ASN A 82 14.31 6.00 17.41
CA ASN A 82 15.38 5.43 18.22
C ASN A 82 16.68 5.38 17.42
N TYR A 83 17.84 5.51 18.07
CA TYR A 83 19.14 5.30 17.40
C TYR A 83 19.42 3.81 17.18
N GLU A 84 18.50 3.09 16.54
CA GLU A 84 18.61 1.67 16.22
C GLU A 84 18.59 1.45 14.70
N GLN A 85 19.10 0.30 14.24
CA GLN A 85 19.23 -0.03 12.81
C GLN A 85 17.88 -0.08 12.09
N GLN A 86 16.81 -0.38 12.81
CA GLN A 86 15.43 -0.44 12.35
C GLN A 86 14.96 0.90 11.79
N ILE A 87 15.47 2.03 12.29
CA ILE A 87 15.12 3.35 11.76
C ILE A 87 15.61 3.54 10.33
N ILE A 88 16.73 2.93 9.94
CA ILE A 88 17.19 2.99 8.55
C ILE A 88 16.17 2.28 7.65
N ILE A 89 15.65 1.13 8.08
CA ILE A 89 14.63 0.38 7.34
C ILE A 89 13.35 1.22 7.20
N ILE A 90 12.86 1.78 8.32
CA ILE A 90 11.67 2.65 8.33
C ILE A 90 11.86 3.85 7.39
N LEU A 91 13.02 4.52 7.44
CA LEU A 91 13.31 5.66 6.58
C LEU A 91 13.34 5.27 5.10
N CYS A 92 13.98 4.14 4.75
CA CYS A 92 13.99 3.62 3.39
C CYS A 92 12.58 3.32 2.88
N LEU A 93 11.73 2.72 3.72
CA LEU A 93 10.33 2.43 3.38
C LEU A 93 9.53 3.72 3.16
N ILE A 94 9.66 4.71 4.06
CA ILE A 94 8.98 6.00 3.92
C ILE A 94 9.40 6.69 2.62
N ILE A 95 10.71 6.80 2.35
CA ILE A 95 11.23 7.44 1.14
C ILE A 95 10.72 6.71 -0.11
N PHE A 96 10.74 5.38 -0.12
CA PHE A 96 10.28 4.58 -1.25
C PHE A 96 8.80 4.83 -1.57
N TYR A 97 7.91 4.78 -0.58
CA TYR A 97 6.47 4.99 -0.81
C TYR A 97 6.12 6.44 -1.13
N ILE A 98 6.82 7.41 -0.53
CA ILE A 98 6.69 8.84 -0.89
C ILE A 98 7.06 9.06 -2.36
N GLU A 99 8.17 8.46 -2.80
CA GLU A 99 8.63 8.58 -4.18
C GLU A 99 7.66 7.91 -5.16
N LEU A 100 7.11 6.73 -4.82
CA LEU A 100 6.06 6.09 -5.61
C LEU A 100 4.82 6.98 -5.77
N LEU A 101 4.35 7.58 -4.66
CA LEU A 101 3.20 8.49 -4.69
C LEU A 101 3.51 9.73 -5.54
N ARG A 102 4.71 10.30 -5.41
CA ARG A 102 5.16 11.44 -6.22
C ARG A 102 5.12 11.13 -7.71
N GLN A 103 5.67 9.99 -8.11
CA GLN A 103 5.69 9.53 -9.50
C GLN A 103 4.26 9.29 -10.04
N TYR A 104 3.37 8.76 -9.21
CA TYR A 104 1.96 8.59 -9.56
C TYR A 104 1.28 9.94 -9.81
N ILE A 105 1.47 10.92 -8.91
CA ILE A 105 0.91 12.26 -9.04
C ILE A 105 1.43 12.96 -10.29
N ILE A 106 2.72 12.83 -10.60
CA ILE A 106 3.29 13.37 -11.84
C ILE A 106 2.52 12.84 -13.06
N LYS A 107 2.28 11.52 -13.10
CA LYS A 107 1.60 10.89 -14.23
C LYS A 107 0.15 11.34 -14.36
N ILE A 108 -0.56 11.53 -13.25
CA ILE A 108 -1.95 12.01 -13.29
C ILE A 108 -2.03 13.48 -13.66
N ILE A 109 -1.34 14.35 -12.93
CA ILE A 109 -1.52 15.81 -13.04
C ILE A 109 -0.78 16.35 -14.26
N PHE A 110 0.51 16.02 -14.40
CA PHE A 110 1.36 16.61 -15.43
C PHE A 110 1.25 15.87 -16.77
N ASN A 111 1.16 14.53 -16.74
CA ASN A 111 1.01 13.73 -17.96
C ASN A 111 -0.47 13.48 -18.34
N LYS A 112 -1.43 14.02 -17.56
CA LYS A 112 -2.88 13.94 -17.80
C LYS A 112 -3.41 12.50 -17.95
N GLN A 113 -2.78 11.53 -17.28
CA GLN A 113 -3.17 10.12 -17.33
C GLN A 113 -4.31 9.81 -16.35
N PHE A 114 -5.48 10.45 -16.52
CA PHE A 114 -6.62 10.31 -15.60
C PHE A 114 -7.15 8.88 -15.44
N ILE A 115 -6.86 7.98 -16.38
CA ILE A 115 -7.19 6.54 -16.24
C ILE A 115 -6.56 5.92 -14.99
N LEU A 116 -5.43 6.48 -14.52
CA LEU A 116 -4.75 6.03 -13.30
C LEU A 116 -5.54 6.34 -12.02
N LEU A 117 -6.60 7.15 -12.06
CA LEU A 117 -7.49 7.36 -10.91
C LEU A 117 -8.10 6.04 -10.39
N LEU A 118 -8.18 5.00 -11.23
CA LEU A 118 -8.58 3.65 -10.82
C LEU A 118 -7.63 3.00 -9.80
N LEU A 119 -6.41 3.53 -9.63
CA LEU A 119 -5.43 3.06 -8.64
C LEU A 119 -5.57 3.75 -7.27
N ILE A 120 -6.48 4.71 -7.09
CA ILE A 120 -6.67 5.38 -5.79
C ILE A 120 -6.91 4.38 -4.64
N PRO A 121 -7.79 3.36 -4.79
CA PRO A 121 -7.97 2.36 -3.73
C PRO A 121 -6.71 1.54 -3.46
N ALA A 122 -5.90 1.25 -4.48
CA ALA A 122 -4.62 0.56 -4.33
C ALA A 122 -3.60 1.42 -3.56
N ILE A 123 -3.63 2.75 -3.74
CA ILE A 123 -2.78 3.65 -2.96
C ILE A 123 -3.16 3.59 -1.49
N TYR A 124 -4.46 3.60 -1.18
CA TYR A 124 -4.91 3.46 0.21
C TYR A 124 -4.41 2.16 0.85
N SER A 125 -4.60 1.01 0.19
CA SER A 125 -4.18 -0.29 0.74
C SER A 125 -2.66 -0.34 0.96
N ASN A 126 -1.88 0.12 -0.02
CA ASN A 126 -0.42 0.17 0.06
C ASN A 126 0.08 1.07 1.21
N PHE A 127 -0.52 2.25 1.38
CA PHE A 127 -0.17 3.18 2.46
C PHE A 127 -0.62 2.69 3.83
N TYR A 128 -1.76 2.00 3.91
CA TYR A 128 -2.18 1.33 5.13
C TYR A 128 -1.19 0.22 5.50
N GLY A 129 -0.86 -0.65 4.54
CA GLY A 129 0.03 -1.78 4.78
C GLY A 129 1.43 -1.35 5.20
N ILE A 130 2.02 -0.36 4.53
CA ILE A 130 3.34 0.16 4.94
C ILE A 130 3.30 0.83 6.31
N TRP A 131 2.22 1.55 6.62
CA TRP A 131 2.06 2.15 7.94
C TRP A 131 2.01 1.08 9.04
N SER A 132 1.30 -0.03 8.79
CA SER A 132 1.30 -1.19 9.69
C SER A 132 2.70 -1.80 9.83
N ILE A 133 3.45 -2.01 8.74
CA ILE A 133 4.85 -2.50 8.80
C ILE A 133 5.73 -1.58 9.65
N ILE A 134 5.66 -0.27 9.41
CA ILE A 134 6.42 0.73 10.16
C ILE A 134 6.11 0.64 11.65
N ASN A 135 4.83 0.49 12.02
CA ASN A 135 4.42 0.31 13.40
C ASN A 135 4.98 -0.99 13.99
N TYR A 136 4.84 -2.13 13.31
CA TYR A 136 5.34 -3.41 13.82
C TYR A 136 6.87 -3.42 13.99
N ILE A 137 7.62 -2.81 13.06
CA ILE A 137 9.08 -2.67 13.20
C ILE A 137 9.41 -1.77 14.38
N ASN A 138 8.73 -0.62 14.52
CA ASN A 138 8.95 0.31 15.62
C ASN A 138 8.61 -0.29 16.99
N ASP A 139 7.60 -1.17 17.02
CA ASP A 139 7.08 -1.78 18.24
C ASP A 139 7.75 -3.13 18.56
N GLY A 140 8.64 -3.61 17.68
CA GLY A 140 9.37 -4.87 17.84
C GLY A 140 8.51 -6.12 17.66
N ASP A 141 7.35 -6.03 17.02
CA ASP A 141 6.44 -7.15 16.78
C ASP A 141 6.80 -7.94 15.51
N TYR A 142 7.96 -8.59 15.53
CA TYR A 142 8.49 -9.30 14.37
C TYR A 142 7.81 -10.65 14.08
N TYR A 143 7.12 -11.23 15.07
CA TYR A 143 6.70 -12.64 15.02
C TYR A 143 5.21 -12.84 14.84
N ARG A 144 4.36 -11.88 15.24
CA ARG A 144 2.91 -12.02 15.17
C ARG A 144 2.34 -11.47 13.88
N MET A 145 2.50 -10.16 13.66
CA MET A 145 1.82 -9.45 12.57
C MET A 145 2.73 -9.00 11.42
N LEU A 146 4.03 -8.86 11.66
CA LEU A 146 4.93 -8.34 10.64
C LEU A 146 5.00 -9.24 9.38
N LYS A 147 4.99 -10.57 9.55
CA LYS A 147 5.13 -11.52 8.42
C LYS A 147 3.92 -11.52 7.49
N SER A 148 2.71 -11.53 8.04
CA SER A 148 1.47 -11.41 7.27
C SER A 148 1.42 -10.06 6.58
N GLN A 149 1.78 -8.99 7.28
CA GLN A 149 1.75 -7.64 6.71
C GLN A 149 2.76 -7.46 5.57
N ILE A 150 3.98 -7.99 5.70
CA ILE A 150 4.97 -8.00 4.61
C ILE A 150 4.43 -8.77 3.41
N TYR A 151 3.80 -9.93 3.63
CA TYR A 151 3.19 -10.72 2.57
C TYR A 151 2.17 -9.89 1.78
N PHE A 152 1.19 -9.29 2.47
CA PHE A 152 0.16 -8.46 1.82
C PHE A 152 0.75 -7.23 1.14
N SER A 153 1.67 -6.51 1.78
CA SER A 153 2.27 -5.32 1.16
C SER A 153 3.09 -5.65 -0.09
N LEU A 154 3.77 -6.81 -0.14
CA LEU A 154 4.47 -7.25 -1.33
C LEU A 154 3.51 -7.66 -2.46
N THR A 155 2.49 -8.46 -2.14
CA THR A 155 1.52 -8.92 -3.14
C THR A 155 0.67 -7.77 -3.68
N GLU A 156 0.27 -6.82 -2.82
CA GLU A 156 -0.41 -5.59 -3.23
C GLU A 156 0.46 -4.72 -4.14
N LEU A 157 1.76 -4.58 -3.86
CA LEU A 157 2.68 -3.82 -4.71
C LEU A 157 2.81 -4.47 -6.10
N ILE A 158 2.90 -5.81 -6.17
CA ILE A 158 2.94 -6.57 -7.42
C ILE A 158 1.65 -6.35 -8.23
N VAL A 159 0.49 -6.51 -7.60
CA VAL A 159 -0.84 -6.30 -8.22
C VAL A 159 -0.99 -4.87 -8.71
N THR A 160 -0.61 -3.89 -7.90
CA THR A 160 -0.66 -2.46 -8.24
C THR A 160 0.23 -2.16 -9.44
N TYR A 161 1.46 -2.69 -9.47
CA TYR A 161 2.37 -2.53 -10.60
C TYR A 161 1.82 -3.17 -11.87
N ILE A 162 1.32 -4.41 -11.80
CA ILE A 162 0.75 -5.10 -12.95
C ILE A 162 -0.47 -4.36 -13.49
N PHE A 163 -1.38 -3.93 -12.61
CA PHE A 163 -2.57 -3.19 -13.02
C PHE A 163 -2.20 -1.84 -13.63
N TYR A 164 -1.24 -1.13 -13.03
CA TYR A 164 -0.65 0.08 -13.61
C TYR A 164 -0.09 -0.15 -15.02
N GLN A 165 0.68 -1.22 -15.23
CA GLN A 165 1.17 -1.59 -16.56
C GLN A 165 0.02 -1.89 -17.51
N CYS A 166 -1.00 -2.63 -17.08
CA CYS A 166 -2.19 -2.90 -17.90
C CYS A 166 -2.93 -1.62 -18.32
N LEU A 167 -3.06 -0.63 -17.43
CA LEU A 167 -3.74 0.64 -17.74
C LEU A 167 -2.96 1.50 -18.74
N ILE A 168 -1.63 1.58 -18.61
CA ILE A 168 -0.80 2.38 -19.51
C ILE A 168 -0.52 1.65 -20.83
N ILE A 169 -0.25 0.34 -20.76
CA ILE A 169 -0.03 -0.50 -21.93
C ILE A 169 -1.34 -0.69 -22.69
N LYS A 170 -2.53 -0.42 -22.16
CA LYS A 170 -3.73 -0.33 -23.01
C LYS A 170 -3.56 0.66 -24.20
N ASN A 171 -2.63 1.62 -24.10
CA ASN A 171 -2.22 2.50 -25.19
C ASN A 171 -1.12 1.93 -26.11
N LYS A 172 -0.56 0.74 -25.86
CA LYS A 172 0.50 0.06 -26.61
C LYS A 172 0.15 -1.43 -26.88
N LYS A 173 0.38 -1.92 -28.09
CA LYS A 173 -0.32 -3.09 -28.69
C LYS A 173 -0.26 -4.47 -27.98
N HIS A 174 0.46 -4.69 -26.87
CA HIS A 174 0.58 -6.03 -26.28
C HIS A 174 0.65 -6.04 -24.74
N ILE A 175 -0.44 -6.47 -24.09
CA ILE A 175 -0.45 -6.89 -22.68
C ILE A 175 -0.18 -8.39 -22.63
N SER A 176 0.79 -8.81 -21.83
CA SER A 176 1.04 -10.25 -21.59
C SER A 176 -0.15 -10.88 -20.87
N ILE A 177 -0.66 -12.00 -21.37
CA ILE A 177 -1.80 -12.69 -20.76
C ILE A 177 -1.48 -13.16 -19.33
N TRP A 178 -0.21 -13.48 -19.05
CA TRP A 178 0.25 -13.87 -17.73
C TRP A 178 0.11 -12.75 -16.70
N PHE A 179 0.21 -11.48 -17.11
CA PHE A 179 -0.03 -10.36 -16.20
C PHE A 179 -1.49 -10.34 -15.73
N ILE A 180 -2.44 -10.60 -16.63
CA ILE A 180 -3.87 -10.68 -16.30
C ILE A 180 -4.13 -11.84 -15.33
N TYR A 181 -3.46 -12.99 -15.54
CA TYR A 181 -3.62 -14.15 -14.65
C TYR A 181 -3.00 -13.94 -13.27
N ILE A 182 -1.78 -13.41 -13.18
CA ILE A 182 -1.16 -13.08 -11.88
C ILE A 182 -2.01 -12.07 -11.12
N LEU A 183 -2.50 -11.03 -11.81
CA LEU A 183 -3.41 -10.04 -11.24
C LEU A 183 -4.66 -10.71 -10.65
N GLY A 184 -5.30 -11.59 -11.43
CA GLY A 184 -6.49 -12.31 -10.97
C GLY A 184 -6.22 -13.27 -9.81
N ILE A 185 -5.12 -14.01 -9.85
CA ILE A 185 -4.71 -14.96 -8.79
C ILE A 185 -4.55 -14.25 -7.46
N ILE A 186 -3.76 -13.16 -7.43
CA ILE A 186 -3.46 -12.45 -6.20
C ILE A 186 -4.70 -11.72 -5.69
N SER A 187 -5.43 -11.00 -6.55
CA SER A 187 -6.64 -10.29 -6.12
C SER A 187 -7.72 -11.23 -5.61
N PHE A 188 -7.89 -12.40 -6.23
CA PHE A 188 -8.81 -13.41 -5.74
C PHE A 188 -8.37 -13.98 -4.38
N LEU A 189 -7.07 -14.21 -4.21
CA LEU A 189 -6.52 -14.70 -2.94
C LEU A 189 -6.71 -13.70 -1.80
N HIS A 190 -6.45 -12.40 -2.04
CA HIS A 190 -6.69 -11.35 -1.04
C HIS A 190 -8.16 -11.31 -0.61
N VAL A 191 -9.07 -11.38 -1.57
CA VAL A 191 -10.51 -11.41 -1.29
C VAL A 191 -10.86 -12.63 -0.43
N ILE A 192 -10.37 -13.84 -0.77
CA ILE A 192 -10.61 -15.05 0.03
C ILE A 192 -10.10 -14.88 1.47
N ILE A 193 -8.85 -14.44 1.64
CA ILE A 193 -8.25 -14.33 2.96
C ILE A 193 -8.99 -13.28 3.78
N ALA A 194 -9.26 -12.11 3.19
CA ALA A 194 -10.02 -11.05 3.85
C ALA A 194 -11.42 -11.52 4.27
N PHE A 195 -12.11 -12.31 3.43
CA PHE A 195 -13.41 -12.87 3.81
C PHE A 195 -13.32 -13.89 4.96
N GLY A 196 -12.23 -14.65 5.04
CA GLY A 196 -11.99 -15.58 6.15
C GLY A 196 -11.66 -14.88 7.47
N GLU A 197 -11.14 -13.66 7.41
CA GLU A 197 -10.68 -12.86 8.56
C GLU A 197 -11.64 -11.68 8.89
N LEU A 198 -12.79 -11.58 8.22
CA LEU A 198 -13.76 -10.49 8.40
C LEU A 198 -14.37 -10.51 9.81
N ASN A 199 -13.95 -9.57 10.64
CA ASN A 199 -14.69 -9.18 11.84
C ASN A 199 -15.79 -8.16 11.49
N SER A 200 -17.00 -8.35 12.02
CA SER A 200 -18.17 -7.47 11.75
C SER A 200 -17.94 -6.04 12.20
N ASP A 201 -17.10 -5.85 13.19
CA ASP A 201 -16.87 -4.54 13.82
C ASP A 201 -16.00 -3.62 12.95
N GLU A 202 -15.28 -4.18 11.98
CA GLU A 202 -14.30 -3.46 11.15
C GLU A 202 -14.59 -3.54 9.65
N ILE A 203 -15.86 -3.82 9.28
CA ILE A 203 -16.32 -4.01 7.89
C ILE A 203 -15.88 -2.86 6.98
N GLY A 204 -15.98 -1.60 7.43
CA GLY A 204 -15.63 -0.44 6.61
C GLY A 204 -14.16 -0.41 6.21
N ARG A 205 -13.25 -0.69 7.16
CA ARG A 205 -11.80 -0.79 6.89
C ARG A 205 -11.51 -1.97 5.98
N ASN A 206 -12.07 -3.13 6.30
CA ASN A 206 -11.83 -4.36 5.55
C ASN A 206 -12.32 -4.23 4.11
N PHE A 207 -13.46 -3.57 3.88
CA PHE A 207 -13.95 -3.24 2.54
C PHE A 207 -13.01 -2.30 1.78
N ALA A 208 -12.50 -1.25 2.43
CA ALA A 208 -11.57 -0.31 1.81
C ALA A 208 -10.25 -0.97 1.37
N LEU A 209 -9.77 -1.97 2.13
CA LEU A 209 -8.57 -2.74 1.78
C LEU A 209 -8.79 -3.64 0.56
N ILE A 210 -9.93 -4.34 0.48
CA ILE A 210 -10.23 -5.23 -0.66
C ILE A 210 -10.76 -4.50 -1.91
N LEU A 211 -11.11 -3.22 -1.80
CA LEU A 211 -11.74 -2.46 -2.89
C LEU A 211 -10.87 -2.44 -4.16
N SER A 212 -9.55 -2.32 -4.01
CA SER A 212 -8.59 -2.41 -5.11
C SER A 212 -8.69 -3.75 -5.83
N ASP A 213 -8.74 -4.86 -5.09
CA ASP A 213 -8.83 -6.20 -5.63
C ASP A 213 -10.17 -6.46 -6.33
N LEU A 214 -11.27 -5.94 -5.79
CA LEU A 214 -12.58 -6.00 -6.46
C LEU A 214 -12.58 -5.24 -7.80
N ILE A 215 -11.95 -4.06 -7.86
CA ILE A 215 -11.79 -3.30 -9.11
C ILE A 215 -10.97 -4.10 -10.13
N ASN A 216 -9.89 -4.73 -9.69
CA ASN A 216 -9.04 -5.56 -10.56
C ASN A 216 -9.82 -6.75 -11.12
N LEU A 217 -10.53 -7.50 -10.27
CA LEU A 217 -11.34 -8.63 -10.69
C LEU A 217 -12.45 -8.22 -11.66
N PHE A 218 -13.14 -7.10 -11.38
CA PHE A 218 -14.15 -6.55 -12.27
C PHE A 218 -13.57 -6.16 -13.64
N TRP A 219 -12.39 -5.53 -13.66
CA TRP A 219 -11.69 -5.18 -14.88
C TRP A 219 -11.29 -6.42 -15.70
N ILE A 220 -10.81 -7.48 -15.04
CA ILE A 220 -10.49 -8.77 -15.68
C ILE A 220 -11.73 -9.38 -16.33
N ILE A 221 -12.87 -9.39 -15.62
CA ILE A 221 -14.14 -9.89 -16.15
C ILE A 221 -14.54 -9.13 -17.42
N ILE A 222 -14.47 -7.80 -17.40
CA ILE A 222 -14.76 -6.96 -18.58
C ILE A 222 -13.85 -7.33 -19.76
N ILE A 223 -12.57 -7.59 -19.50
CA ILE A 223 -11.62 -7.97 -20.55
C ILE A 223 -11.92 -9.33 -21.13
N PHE A 224 -12.27 -10.33 -20.32
CA PHE A 224 -12.63 -11.66 -20.81
C PHE A 224 -13.97 -11.68 -21.57
N ILE A 225 -14.90 -10.79 -21.21
CA ILE A 225 -16.13 -10.58 -21.97
C ILE A 225 -15.79 -9.98 -23.35
N LYS A 226 -14.98 -8.92 -23.39
CA LYS A 226 -14.62 -8.21 -24.64
C LYS A 226 -13.69 -9.00 -25.56
N ASN A 227 -12.79 -9.81 -25.01
CA ASN A 227 -11.74 -10.51 -25.76
C ASN A 227 -11.78 -12.01 -25.47
N SER A 228 -12.54 -12.77 -26.27
CA SER A 228 -12.65 -14.23 -26.13
C SER A 228 -11.31 -14.96 -26.23
N ARG A 229 -10.33 -14.40 -26.97
CA ARG A 229 -8.97 -14.95 -27.11
C ARG A 229 -8.14 -14.92 -25.83
N LEU A 230 -8.47 -14.03 -24.89
CA LEU A 230 -7.77 -13.92 -23.60
C LEU A 230 -8.36 -14.85 -22.53
N ARG A 231 -9.46 -15.55 -22.84
CA ARG A 231 -10.10 -16.45 -21.89
C ARG A 231 -9.15 -17.62 -21.57
N PRO A 232 -9.08 -18.02 -20.29
CA PRO A 232 -8.22 -19.13 -19.91
C PRO A 232 -8.72 -20.45 -20.51
N ASN A 233 -7.77 -21.28 -20.97
CA ASN A 233 -8.06 -22.65 -21.37
C ASN A 233 -7.97 -23.56 -20.14
N LYS A 234 -8.35 -24.84 -20.26
CA LYS A 234 -8.34 -25.78 -19.12
C LYS A 234 -6.95 -25.87 -18.45
N GLN A 235 -5.88 -25.81 -19.23
CA GLN A 235 -4.51 -25.89 -18.74
C GLN A 235 -4.13 -24.65 -17.91
N THR A 236 -4.45 -23.44 -18.38
CA THR A 236 -4.16 -22.21 -17.64
C THR A 236 -5.00 -22.10 -16.38
N ILE A 237 -6.25 -22.60 -16.38
CA ILE A 237 -7.06 -22.70 -15.15
C ILE A 237 -6.37 -23.61 -14.13
N CYS A 238 -5.92 -24.81 -14.54
CA CYS A 238 -5.24 -25.73 -13.64
C CYS A 238 -3.95 -25.12 -13.06
N ILE A 239 -3.13 -24.49 -13.90
CA ILE A 239 -1.91 -23.81 -13.45
C ILE A 239 -2.24 -22.69 -12.46
N SER A 240 -3.22 -21.85 -12.76
CA SER A 240 -3.63 -20.76 -11.88
C SER A 240 -4.14 -21.28 -10.53
N LEU A 241 -4.95 -22.33 -10.51
CA LEU A 241 -5.43 -22.97 -9.27
C LEU A 241 -4.28 -23.54 -8.45
N CYS A 242 -3.31 -24.21 -9.08
CA CYS A 242 -2.12 -24.72 -8.40
C CYS A 242 -1.31 -23.58 -7.77
N ILE A 243 -1.10 -22.47 -8.49
CA ILE A 243 -0.39 -21.29 -7.98
C ILE A 243 -1.16 -20.67 -6.82
N THR A 244 -2.47 -20.46 -6.95
CA THR A 244 -3.32 -19.92 -5.88
C THR A 244 -3.23 -20.79 -4.63
N LEU A 245 -3.31 -22.12 -4.78
CA LEU A 245 -3.19 -23.05 -3.66
C LEU A 245 -1.80 -22.97 -3.01
N CYS A 246 -0.73 -22.88 -3.80
CA CYS A 246 0.63 -22.75 -3.28
C CYS A 246 0.82 -21.45 -2.48
N LEU A 247 0.32 -20.33 -3.00
CA LEU A 247 0.39 -19.03 -2.31
C LEU A 247 -0.46 -19.03 -1.03
N TRP A 248 -1.65 -19.64 -1.08
CA TRP A 248 -2.52 -19.78 0.08
C TRP A 248 -1.89 -20.65 1.17
N LEU A 249 -1.30 -21.80 0.81
CA LEU A 249 -0.57 -22.66 1.74
C LEU A 249 0.66 -21.94 2.31
N PHE A 250 1.40 -21.20 1.48
CA PHE A 250 2.54 -20.40 1.93
C PHE A 250 2.11 -19.37 2.98
N TYR A 251 0.99 -18.66 2.74
CA TYR A 251 0.42 -17.74 3.71
C TYR A 251 0.14 -18.43 5.05
N HIS A 252 -0.60 -19.53 5.05
CA HIS A 252 -1.00 -20.21 6.30
C HIS A 252 0.15 -20.92 7.02
N ILE A 253 1.22 -21.34 6.33
CA ILE A 253 2.36 -22.03 6.95
C ILE A 253 3.40 -21.03 7.46
N VAL A 254 3.70 -19.98 6.69
CA VAL A 254 4.85 -19.09 6.93
C VAL A 254 4.44 -17.73 7.47
N CYS A 255 3.32 -17.19 6.98
CA CYS A 255 2.87 -15.82 7.21
C CYS A 255 1.56 -15.75 7.99
N GLN A 256 1.19 -16.82 8.70
CA GLN A 256 -0.09 -16.91 9.39
C GLN A 256 -0.30 -15.72 10.34
N PHE A 257 -1.45 -15.09 10.23
CA PHE A 257 -1.92 -14.10 11.19
C PHE A 257 -2.08 -14.74 12.57
N ARG A 258 -1.43 -14.18 13.59
CA ARG A 258 -1.48 -14.65 14.98
C ARG A 258 -1.83 -13.49 15.91
N GLU A 259 -3.13 -13.30 16.15
CA GLU A 259 -3.63 -12.47 17.26
C GLU A 259 -3.22 -13.00 18.63
#